data_AF-A0A969YE19-F1
#
_entry.id   AF-A0A969YE19-F1
#
_cell.length_a   1.000
_cell.length_b   1.000
_cell.length_c   1.000
_cell.angle_alpha   90.00
_cell.angle_beta   90.00
_cell.angle_gamma   90.00
#
_symmetry.space_group_name_H-M   'P 1'
#
loop_
_entity.id
_entity.type
_entity.pdbx_description
1 polymer ?
#
loop_
_entity_poly.entity_id
_entity_poly.type
_entity_poly.pdbx_seq_one_letter_code
_entity_poly.pdbx_strand_id
1 'polypeptide(L)'
;MKTLAQIRAQNALNASRIEGMGRGQKGGNALSGFPMLVKTDGLLAAAAFAIELNPKGKPKQEGALLIMNAVAEHLASVGICEATKARDLVEELANSADAAQLRRATAETIAFLNYLKRFVA
;
A
#
# COMPACT_ATOMS: atom_id res chain seq x y z
N MET A 1 20.75 5.87 13.73
CA MET A 1 19.73 4.85 13.43
C MET A 1 18.37 5.52 13.43
N LYS A 2 17.51 5.29 12.44
CA LYS A 2 16.15 5.86 12.42
C LYS A 2 15.18 4.91 13.14
N THR A 3 14.21 5.45 13.86
CA THR A 3 13.11 4.65 14.42
C THR A 3 12.11 4.27 13.33
N LEU A 4 11.28 3.25 13.58
CA LEU A 4 10.25 2.83 12.63
C LEU A 4 9.23 3.95 12.34
N ALA A 5 8.92 4.81 13.33
CA ALA A 5 8.09 5.99 13.14
C ALA A 5 8.75 7.02 12.19
N GLN A 6 10.07 7.24 12.31
CA GLN A 6 10.81 8.11 11.38
C GLN A 6 10.83 7.55 9.96
N ILE A 7 10.97 6.23 9.80
CA ILE A 7 10.95 5.57 8.48
C ILE A 7 9.56 5.69 7.85
N ARG A 8 8.48 5.37 8.60
CA ARG A 8 7.09 5.52 8.14
C ARG A 8 6.81 6.95 7.66
N ALA A 9 7.13 7.95 8.49
CA ALA A 9 6.89 9.34 8.15
C ALA A 9 7.68 9.78 6.91
N GLN A 10 8.96 9.41 6.81
CA GLN A 10 9.80 9.74 5.66
C GLN A 10 9.30 9.11 4.36
N ASN A 11 8.98 7.81 4.38
CA ASN A 11 8.51 7.10 3.19
C ASN A 11 7.13 7.63 2.77
N ALA A 12 6.25 7.89 3.73
CA ALA A 12 4.93 8.45 3.47
C ALA A 12 5.01 9.85 2.86
N LEU A 13 5.92 10.71 3.35
CA LEU A 13 6.16 12.05 2.80
C LEU A 13 6.77 12.00 1.39
N ASN A 14 7.60 11.00 1.11
CA ASN A 14 8.14 10.80 -0.25
C ASN A 14 7.04 10.32 -1.19
N ALA A 15 6.26 9.33 -0.78
CA ALA A 15 5.15 8.78 -1.55
C ALA A 15 4.07 9.83 -1.83
N SER A 16 3.79 10.76 -0.90
CA SER A 16 2.80 11.81 -1.10
C SER A 16 3.16 12.80 -2.23
N ARG A 17 4.42 12.82 -2.68
CA ARG A 17 4.88 13.66 -3.79
C ARG A 17 4.63 13.02 -5.17
N ILE A 18 4.21 11.76 -5.21
CA ILE A 18 3.89 11.07 -6.46
C ILE A 18 2.59 11.65 -7.02
N GLU A 19 2.62 12.06 -8.29
CA GLU A 19 1.43 12.59 -8.96
C GLU A 19 0.31 11.55 -8.98
N GLY A 20 -0.91 11.97 -8.61
CA GLY A 20 -2.07 11.07 -8.55
C GLY A 20 -2.13 10.19 -7.30
N MET A 21 -1.17 10.28 -6.37
CA MET A 21 -1.22 9.56 -5.10
C MET A 21 -2.55 9.80 -4.38
N GLY A 22 -3.27 8.73 -4.05
CA GLY A 22 -4.54 8.82 -3.32
C GLY A 22 -5.73 9.33 -4.11
N ARG A 23 -5.56 9.67 -5.39
CA ARG A 23 -6.66 10.14 -6.23
C ARG A 23 -7.63 8.98 -6.50
N GLY A 24 -8.83 9.11 -5.96
CA GLY A 24 -9.94 8.21 -6.22
C GLY A 24 -10.63 8.52 -7.55
N GLN A 25 -11.50 7.60 -7.96
CA GLN A 25 -12.35 7.80 -9.13
C GLN A 25 -13.20 9.07 -8.98
N LYS A 26 -13.47 9.74 -10.10
CA LYS A 26 -14.26 10.99 -10.15
C LYS A 26 -13.74 12.10 -9.23
N GLY A 27 -12.45 12.09 -8.89
CA GLY A 27 -11.83 13.09 -8.02
C GLY A 27 -12.02 12.82 -6.51
N GLY A 28 -12.47 11.63 -6.12
CA GLY A 28 -12.54 11.23 -4.72
C GLY A 28 -11.16 11.07 -4.06
N ASN A 29 -11.15 10.79 -2.76
CA ASN A 29 -9.93 10.51 -2.00
C ASN A 29 -9.87 9.01 -1.61
N ALA A 30 -9.17 8.21 -2.41
CA ALA A 30 -9.02 6.77 -2.17
C ALA A 30 -8.26 6.48 -0.86
N LEU A 31 -7.31 7.35 -0.49
CA LEU A 31 -6.47 7.21 0.69
C LEU A 31 -7.24 7.35 2.01
N SER A 32 -8.40 8.01 2.00
CA SER A 32 -9.25 8.15 3.18
C SER A 32 -9.87 6.81 3.65
N GLY A 33 -10.26 5.95 2.70
CA GLY A 33 -10.87 4.64 2.95
C GLY A 33 -9.87 3.47 2.96
N PHE A 34 -8.70 3.63 2.35
CA PHE A 34 -7.74 2.52 2.15
C PHE A 34 -7.27 1.83 3.44
N PRO A 35 -6.94 2.54 4.54
CA PRO A 35 -6.60 1.87 5.80
C PRO A 35 -7.77 1.04 6.35
N MET A 36 -9.01 1.48 6.15
CA MET A 36 -10.19 0.72 6.57
C MET A 36 -10.36 -0.53 5.72
N LEU A 37 -10.19 -0.42 4.39
CA LEU A 37 -10.23 -1.55 3.47
C LEU A 37 -9.24 -2.66 3.86
N VAL A 38 -7.99 -2.29 4.19
CA VAL A 38 -6.98 -3.25 4.69
C VAL A 38 -7.41 -3.87 6.02
N LYS A 39 -8.04 -3.09 6.91
CA LYS A 39 -8.49 -3.56 8.22
C LYS A 39 -9.69 -4.52 8.13
N THR A 40 -10.63 -4.28 7.23
CA THR A 40 -11.87 -5.06 7.10
C THR A 40 -11.70 -6.28 6.21
N ASP A 41 -11.01 -6.11 5.08
CA ASP A 41 -10.96 -7.12 4.02
C ASP A 41 -9.59 -7.81 3.97
N GLY A 42 -8.59 -7.25 4.65
CA GLY A 42 -7.23 -7.75 4.70
C GLY A 42 -6.31 -7.17 3.62
N LEU A 43 -4.99 -7.31 3.83
CA LEU A 43 -3.98 -6.76 2.94
C LEU A 43 -4.03 -7.37 1.53
N LEU A 44 -4.18 -8.70 1.41
CA LEU A 44 -4.23 -9.38 0.11
C LEU A 44 -5.45 -8.95 -0.73
N ALA A 45 -6.62 -8.82 -0.10
CA ALA A 45 -7.84 -8.36 -0.79
C ALA A 45 -7.70 -6.91 -1.26
N ALA A 46 -7.19 -6.03 -0.39
CA ALA A 46 -6.94 -4.63 -0.74
C ALA A 46 -5.89 -4.49 -1.86
N ALA A 47 -4.86 -5.34 -1.88
CA ALA A 47 -3.85 -5.35 -2.92
C ALA A 47 -4.39 -5.90 -4.25
N ALA A 48 -5.20 -6.96 -4.21
CA ALA A 48 -5.91 -7.49 -5.39
C ALA A 48 -6.81 -6.42 -6.03
N PHE A 49 -7.56 -5.66 -5.21
CA PHE A 49 -8.35 -4.51 -5.67
C PHE A 49 -7.47 -3.44 -6.34
N ALA A 50 -6.30 -3.14 -5.76
CA ALA A 50 -5.40 -2.13 -6.29
C ALA A 50 -4.77 -2.50 -7.65
N ILE A 51 -4.51 -3.79 -7.89
CA ILE A 51 -3.91 -4.28 -9.14
C ILE A 51 -4.95 -4.69 -10.20
N GLU A 52 -6.25 -4.54 -9.91
CA GLU A 52 -7.33 -4.89 -10.83
C GLU A 52 -7.19 -4.13 -12.16
N LEU A 53 -7.26 -4.86 -13.27
CA LEU A 53 -7.20 -4.31 -14.63
C LEU A 53 -8.60 -4.17 -15.22
N ASN A 54 -8.79 -3.15 -16.05
CA ASN A 54 -9.97 -3.03 -16.90
C ASN A 54 -9.83 -3.93 -18.16
N PRO A 55 -10.89 -4.07 -18.99
CA PRO A 55 -10.84 -4.91 -20.20
C PRO A 55 -9.78 -4.49 -21.24
N LYS A 56 -9.20 -3.29 -21.11
CA LYS A 56 -8.13 -2.79 -21.97
C LYS A 56 -6.73 -3.03 -21.37
N GLY A 57 -6.63 -3.81 -20.29
CA GLY A 57 -5.38 -4.14 -19.62
C GLY A 57 -4.76 -2.99 -18.82
N LYS A 58 -5.50 -1.90 -18.56
CA LYS A 58 -5.02 -0.76 -17.76
C LYS A 58 -5.51 -0.86 -16.32
N PRO A 59 -4.78 -0.31 -15.32
CA PRO A 59 -5.25 -0.27 -13.94
C PRO A 59 -6.63 0.38 -13.86
N LYS A 60 -7.58 -0.30 -13.22
CA LYS A 60 -8.94 0.21 -12.99
C LYS A 60 -8.95 1.26 -11.86
N GLN A 61 -7.98 1.16 -10.96
CA GLN A 61 -7.84 1.98 -9.76
C GLN A 61 -6.43 2.58 -9.69
N GLU A 62 -6.08 3.51 -10.59
CA GLU A 62 -4.73 4.09 -10.69
C GLU A 62 -4.21 4.61 -9.33
N GLY A 63 -5.03 5.38 -8.59
CA GLY A 63 -4.64 5.86 -7.27
C GLY A 63 -4.45 4.75 -6.23
N ALA A 64 -5.25 3.68 -6.28
CA ALA A 64 -5.07 2.52 -5.40
C ALA A 64 -3.78 1.75 -5.72
N LEU A 65 -3.46 1.60 -6.99
CA LEU A 65 -2.21 1.00 -7.44
C LEU A 65 -1.00 1.79 -6.92
N LEU A 66 -1.04 3.12 -6.99
CA LEU A 66 0.01 3.98 -6.44
C LEU A 66 0.14 3.81 -4.92
N ILE A 67 -0.98 3.75 -4.19
CA ILE A 67 -0.97 3.48 -2.74
C ILE A 67 -0.28 2.14 -2.46
N MET A 68 -0.65 1.08 -3.17
CA MET A 68 -0.11 -0.26 -2.91
C MET A 68 1.35 -0.42 -3.35
N ASN A 69 1.80 0.30 -4.37
CA ASN A 69 3.22 0.40 -4.70
C ASN A 69 4.01 1.06 -3.56
N ALA A 70 3.50 2.17 -3.01
CA ALA A 70 4.14 2.83 -1.86
C ALA A 70 4.16 1.92 -0.60
N VAL A 71 3.12 1.10 -0.42
CA VAL A 71 3.10 0.06 0.63
C VAL A 71 4.20 -0.98 0.39
N ALA A 72 4.32 -1.52 -0.83
CA ALA A 72 5.33 -2.51 -1.17
C ALA A 72 6.76 -1.95 -0.93
N GLU A 73 7.07 -0.78 -1.45
CA GLU A 73 8.35 -0.08 -1.21
C GLU A 73 8.62 0.12 0.28
N HIS A 74 7.61 0.50 1.06
CA HIS A 74 7.77 0.68 2.49
C HIS A 74 8.05 -0.64 3.22
N LEU A 75 7.28 -1.69 2.95
CA LEU A 75 7.46 -3.02 3.54
C LEU A 75 8.84 -3.59 3.21
N ALA A 76 9.32 -3.38 1.98
CA ALA A 76 10.68 -3.72 1.57
C ALA A 76 11.73 -2.94 2.37
N SER A 77 11.55 -1.63 2.53
CA SER A 77 12.51 -0.79 3.26
C SER A 77 12.67 -1.14 4.74
N VAL A 78 11.68 -1.82 5.33
CA VAL A 78 11.70 -2.28 6.74
C VAL A 78 11.97 -3.78 6.88
N GLY A 79 12.27 -4.48 5.77
CA GLY A 79 12.63 -5.90 5.76
C GLY A 79 11.48 -6.84 6.10
N ILE A 80 10.23 -6.45 5.85
CA ILE A 80 9.07 -7.34 6.03
C ILE A 80 8.79 -8.14 4.76
N CYS A 81 8.99 -7.52 3.60
CA CYS A 81 8.83 -8.12 2.28
C CYS A 81 10.04 -7.80 1.41
N GLU A 82 10.16 -8.41 0.24
CA GLU A 82 11.17 -8.09 -0.76
C GLU A 82 10.57 -7.30 -1.93
N ALA A 83 9.30 -7.51 -2.22
CA ALA A 83 8.57 -6.86 -3.29
C ALA A 83 8.49 -5.34 -3.10
N THR A 84 8.81 -4.61 -4.17
CA THR A 84 8.72 -3.15 -4.25
C THR A 84 7.57 -2.66 -5.12
N LYS A 85 6.79 -3.58 -5.72
CA LYS A 85 5.61 -3.27 -6.53
C LYS A 85 4.40 -4.05 -6.03
N ALA A 86 3.22 -3.48 -6.23
CA ALA A 86 1.97 -4.03 -5.73
C ALA A 86 1.69 -5.46 -6.24
N ARG A 87 1.97 -5.75 -7.51
CA ARG A 87 1.75 -7.08 -8.09
C ARG A 87 2.69 -8.11 -7.45
N ASP A 88 3.97 -7.80 -7.39
CA ASP A 88 4.98 -8.67 -6.80
C ASP A 88 4.70 -8.90 -5.30
N LEU A 89 4.16 -7.89 -4.61
CA LEU A 89 3.75 -7.99 -3.20
C LEU A 89 2.60 -8.97 -3.01
N VAL A 90 1.61 -8.99 -3.92
CA VAL A 90 0.53 -9.97 -3.90
C VAL A 90 1.09 -11.38 -4.08
N GLU A 91 1.97 -11.57 -5.06
CA GLU A 91 2.58 -12.88 -5.34
C GLU A 91 3.42 -13.35 -4.15
N GLU A 92 4.24 -12.48 -3.56
CA GLU A 92 5.06 -12.81 -2.40
C GLU A 92 4.21 -13.22 -1.19
N LEU A 93 3.22 -12.39 -0.83
CA LEU A 93 2.39 -12.63 0.36
C LEU A 93 1.42 -13.80 0.18
N ALA A 94 0.93 -14.06 -1.04
CA ALA A 94 0.05 -15.20 -1.32
C ALA A 94 0.80 -16.54 -1.24
N ASN A 95 2.10 -16.54 -1.56
CA ASN A 95 2.95 -17.73 -1.53
C ASN A 95 3.80 -17.83 -0.25
N SER A 96 3.61 -16.92 0.71
CA SER A 96 4.37 -16.93 1.96
C SER A 96 4.05 -18.19 2.78
N ALA A 97 5.09 -18.96 3.10
CA ALA A 97 4.97 -20.11 3.97
C ALA A 97 4.72 -19.72 5.44
N ASP A 98 5.09 -18.48 5.83
CA ASP A 98 4.94 -17.96 7.18
C ASP A 98 3.77 -16.98 7.26
N ALA A 99 2.64 -17.42 7.83
CA ALA A 99 1.50 -16.56 8.09
C ALA A 99 1.83 -15.33 8.99
N ALA A 100 2.95 -15.36 9.74
CA ALA A 100 3.39 -14.20 10.50
C ALA A 100 3.93 -13.08 9.59
N GLN A 101 4.45 -13.38 8.40
CA GLN A 101 4.85 -12.35 7.42
C GLN A 101 3.63 -11.51 7.02
N LEU A 102 2.54 -12.17 6.60
CA LEU A 102 1.30 -11.49 6.22
C LEU A 102 0.71 -10.66 7.38
N ARG A 103 0.76 -11.17 8.62
CA ARG A 103 0.31 -10.41 9.80
C ARG A 103 1.17 -9.17 10.06
N ARG A 104 2.51 -9.29 9.99
CA ARG A 104 3.44 -8.16 10.13
C ARG A 104 3.21 -7.13 9.04
N ALA A 105 3.11 -7.57 7.78
CA ALA A 105 2.85 -6.72 6.62
C ALA A 105 1.52 -5.97 6.75
N THR A 106 0.47 -6.64 7.22
CA THR A 106 -0.84 -6.02 7.45
C THR A 106 -0.77 -4.92 8.51
N ALA A 107 -0.17 -5.23 9.67
CA ALA A 107 -0.04 -4.26 10.77
C ALA A 107 0.81 -3.04 10.36
N GLU A 108 1.93 -3.28 9.68
CA GLU A 108 2.81 -2.22 9.20
C GLU A 108 2.14 -1.36 8.12
N THR A 109 1.42 -1.99 7.19
CA THR A 109 0.66 -1.29 6.15
C THR A 109 -0.33 -0.30 6.77
N ILE A 110 -1.11 -0.72 7.76
CA ILE A 110 -2.08 0.17 8.43
C ILE A 110 -1.35 1.34 9.12
N ALA A 111 -0.24 1.07 9.80
CA ALA A 111 0.56 2.09 10.47
C ALA A 111 1.12 3.11 9.46
N PHE A 112 1.70 2.66 8.36
CA PHE A 112 2.22 3.48 7.27
C PHE A 112 1.13 4.33 6.61
N LEU A 113 0.00 3.73 6.23
CA LEU A 113 -1.09 4.44 5.56
C LEU A 113 -1.70 5.54 6.45
N ASN A 114 -1.63 5.40 7.78
CA ASN A 114 -2.04 6.46 8.70
C ASN A 114 -1.16 7.72 8.62
N TYR A 115 0.12 7.59 8.26
CA TYR A 115 0.98 8.74 7.92
C TYR A 115 0.67 9.25 6.52
N LEU A 116 0.65 8.36 5.52
CA LEU A 116 0.48 8.74 4.12
C LEU A 116 -0.81 9.54 3.89
N LYS A 117 -1.92 9.11 4.48
CA LYS A 117 -3.21 9.83 4.35
C LYS A 117 -3.20 11.24 4.94
N ARG A 118 -2.25 11.58 5.81
CA ARG A 118 -2.10 12.92 6.40
C ARG A 118 -1.27 13.86 5.54
N PHE A 119 -0.44 13.32 4.63
CA PHE A 119 0.40 14.13 3.74
C PHE A 119 -0.22 14.37 2.36
N VAL A 120 -1.28 13.63 2.01
CA VAL A 120 -2.00 13.74 0.73
C VAL A 120 -3.34 14.49 0.89
N ALA A 121 -3.77 14.71 2.14
CA ALA A 121 -5.02 15.39 2.48
C ALA A 121 -4.98 16.89 2.23
#